data_AF-A0A392PWL6-F1
#
_entry.id   AF-A0A392PWL6-F1
#
_cell.length_a   1.000
_cell.length_b   1.000
_cell.length_c   1.000
_cell.angle_alpha   90.00
_cell.angle_beta   90.00
_cell.angle_gamma   90.00
#
_symmetry.space_group_name_H-M   'P 1'
#
loop_
_entity.id
_entity.type
_entity.pdbx_description
1 polymer ?
#
loop_
_entity_poly.entity_id
_entity_poly.type
_entity_poly.pdbx_seq_one_letter_code
_entity_poly.pdbx_strand_id
1 'polypeptide(L)'
;DSDGLSEVDQELKKLKEELNEDLPVGPLIRKCCTLDQGKAVITFLDAILDKTLRGTVATFAARGRGKSAALGLSIAGAIAVGYSNIFVTAPSPENLRTLFEFICK
;
A
#
# COMPACT_ATOMS: atom_id res chain seq x y z
N ASP A 1 2.54 31.07 -2.15
CA ASP A 1 1.13 30.73 -1.93
C ASP A 1 1.04 29.31 -1.41
N SER A 2 0.96 29.17 -0.08
CA SER A 2 0.84 27.87 0.58
C SER A 2 -0.57 27.34 0.37
N ASP A 3 -0.72 26.41 -0.57
CA ASP A 3 -1.94 25.68 -0.88
C ASP A 3 -2.71 25.32 0.40
N GLY A 4 -4.00 25.65 0.45
CA GLY A 4 -4.93 25.40 1.57
C GLY A 4 -5.25 23.92 1.82
N LEU A 5 -4.24 23.08 1.78
CA LEU A 5 -4.28 21.65 2.10
C LEU A 5 -4.35 21.46 3.61
N SER A 6 -5.08 20.43 4.05
CA SER A 6 -5.09 20.05 5.46
C SER A 6 -3.70 19.58 5.91
N GLU A 7 -3.39 19.64 7.20
CA GLU A 7 -2.11 19.17 7.75
C GLU A 7 -1.80 17.72 7.31
N VAL A 8 -2.82 16.86 7.28
CA VAL A 8 -2.71 15.45 6.86
C VAL A 8 -2.36 15.32 5.37
N ASP A 9 -2.92 16.19 4.52
CA ASP A 9 -2.61 16.18 3.08
C ASP A 9 -1.20 16.69 2.81
N GLN A 10 -0.72 17.66 3.59
CA GLN A 10 0.66 18.13 3.54
C GLN A 10 1.63 17.04 3.98
N GLU A 11 1.33 16.30 5.04
CA GLU A 11 2.11 15.13 5.47
C GLU A 11 2.15 14.04 4.39
N LEU A 12 1.02 13.75 3.74
CA LEU A 12 0.99 12.79 2.64
C LEU A 12 1.83 13.26 1.46
N LYS A 13 1.77 14.57 1.12
CA LYS A 13 2.59 15.15 0.04
C LYS A 13 4.07 14.99 0.35
N LYS A 14 4.49 15.37 1.57
CA LYS A 14 5.86 15.20 2.03
C LYS A 14 6.32 13.74 1.96
N LEU A 15 5.49 12.80 2.43
CA LEU A 15 5.78 11.36 2.37
C LEU A 15 5.99 10.87 0.94
N LYS A 16 5.19 11.35 -0.02
CA LYS A 16 5.33 11.02 -1.44
C LYS A 16 6.61 11.57 -2.05
N GLU A 17 7.01 12.78 -1.66
CA GLU A 17 8.24 13.42 -2.12
C GLU A 17 9.48 12.72 -1.56
N GLU A 18 9.47 12.37 -0.27
CA GLU A 18 10.58 11.68 0.41
C GLU A 18 10.89 10.32 -0.22
N LEU A 19 9.85 9.55 -0.56
CA LEU A 19 9.99 8.18 -1.07
C LEU A 19 10.00 8.10 -2.60
N ASN A 20 10.01 9.22 -3.31
CA ASN A 20 9.71 9.27 -4.75
C ASN A 20 10.65 8.40 -5.61
N GLU A 21 11.93 8.40 -5.25
CA GLU A 21 13.01 7.71 -5.97
C GLU A 21 13.25 6.27 -5.46
N ASP A 22 12.65 5.90 -4.33
CA ASP A 22 12.87 4.59 -3.72
C ASP A 22 12.06 3.51 -4.44
N LEU A 23 12.73 2.56 -5.08
CA LEU A 23 12.06 1.41 -5.69
C LEU A 23 11.99 0.24 -4.70
N PRO A 24 10.85 -0.47 -4.59
CA PRO A 24 9.59 -0.30 -5.35
C PRO A 24 8.59 0.70 -4.72
N VAL A 25 8.93 1.34 -3.60
CA VAL A 25 8.00 2.07 -2.73
C VAL A 25 7.41 3.32 -3.38
N GLY A 26 8.23 4.18 -3.99
CA GLY A 26 7.85 5.47 -4.56
C GLY A 26 6.68 5.41 -5.54
N PRO A 27 6.76 4.60 -6.61
CA PRO A 27 5.65 4.42 -7.55
C PRO A 27 4.33 4.01 -6.89
N LEU A 28 4.38 3.20 -5.83
CA LEU A 28 3.21 2.70 -5.11
C LEU A 28 2.62 3.77 -4.17
N ILE A 29 3.47 4.48 -3.42
CA ILE A 29 3.04 5.53 -2.49
C ILE A 29 2.43 6.72 -3.22
N ARG A 30 2.91 7.05 -4.43
CA ARG A 30 2.28 8.07 -5.28
C ARG A 30 0.79 7.80 -5.55
N LYS A 31 0.39 6.53 -5.66
CA LYS A 31 -0.99 6.10 -5.91
C LYS A 31 -1.89 6.15 -4.67
N CYS A 32 -1.33 6.32 -3.46
CA CYS A 32 -2.11 6.42 -2.23
C CYS A 32 -2.87 7.76 -2.15
N CYS A 33 -4.12 7.73 -1.70
CA CYS A 33 -4.96 8.92 -1.57
C CYS A 33 -5.00 9.47 -0.14
N THR A 34 -4.63 8.66 0.86
CA THR A 34 -4.60 9.07 2.27
C THR A 34 -3.27 8.72 2.92
N LEU A 35 -2.93 9.45 3.98
CA LEU A 35 -1.73 9.19 4.76
C LEU A 35 -1.73 7.78 5.38
N ASP A 36 -2.86 7.32 5.89
CA ASP A 36 -3.00 5.98 6.48
C ASP A 36 -2.72 4.87 5.47
N GLN A 37 -3.15 5.05 4.21
CA GLN A 37 -2.82 4.09 3.14
C GLN A 37 -1.32 4.07 2.86
N GLY A 38 -0.69 5.25 2.78
CA GLY A 38 0.76 5.35 2.58
C GLY A 38 1.54 4.65 3.70
N LYS A 39 1.21 4.95 4.95
CA LYS A 39 1.81 4.31 6.13
C LYS A 39 1.59 2.79 6.14
N ALA A 40 0.40 2.32 5.79
CA ALA A 40 0.11 0.90 5.69
C ALA A 40 0.97 0.22 4.60
N VAL A 41 1.05 0.80 3.40
CA VAL A 41 1.87 0.26 2.30
C VAL A 41 3.34 0.19 2.69
N ILE A 42 3.90 1.23 3.33
CA ILE A 42 5.29 1.21 3.83
C ILE A 42 5.49 0.05 4.81
N THR A 43 4.59 -0.08 5.80
CA THR A 43 4.66 -1.16 6.80
C THR A 43 4.64 -2.54 6.16
N PHE A 44 3.80 -2.75 5.14
CA PHE A 44 3.77 -4.01 4.41
C PHE A 44 5.06 -4.25 3.61
N LEU A 45 5.57 -3.23 2.92
CA LEU A 45 6.78 -3.35 2.11
C LEU A 45 8.02 -3.62 2.98
N ASP A 46 8.13 -2.96 4.13
CA ASP A 46 9.20 -3.24 5.10
C ASP A 46 9.16 -4.70 5.55
N ALA A 47 7.97 -5.21 5.89
CA ALA A 47 7.81 -6.62 6.27
C ALA A 47 8.13 -7.60 5.11
N ILE A 48 7.82 -7.22 3.87
CA ILE A 48 8.15 -8.00 2.67
C ILE A 48 9.67 -8.02 2.43
N LEU A 49 10.36 -6.91 2.70
CA LEU A 49 11.80 -6.71 2.47
C LEU A 49 12.67 -7.27 3.61
N ASP A 50 12.16 -7.35 4.84
CA ASP A 50 12.84 -7.90 6.01
C ASP A 50 13.23 -9.39 5.84
N LYS A 51 12.63 -10.09 4.85
CA LYS A 51 12.95 -11.49 4.47
C LYS A 51 12.91 -12.48 5.65
N THR A 52 12.22 -12.16 6.73
CA THR A 52 12.00 -13.08 7.84
C THR A 52 11.07 -14.22 7.37
N LEU A 53 11.45 -15.46 7.66
CA LEU A 53 10.70 -16.65 7.20
C LEU A 53 9.25 -16.70 7.74
N ARG A 54 8.97 -15.96 8.82
CA ARG A 54 7.65 -15.92 9.48
C ARG A 54 7.39 -14.52 10.01
N GLY A 55 6.47 -13.81 9.38
CA GLY A 55 5.91 -12.54 9.85
C GLY A 55 4.42 -12.50 9.61
N THR A 56 3.65 -11.91 10.52
CA THR A 56 2.22 -11.64 10.33
C THR A 56 1.97 -10.17 10.54
N VAL A 57 1.52 -9.49 9.49
CA VAL A 57 1.12 -8.08 9.53
C VAL A 57 -0.38 -8.03 9.41
N ALA A 58 -1.04 -7.36 10.35
CA ALA A 58 -2.48 -7.17 10.35
C ALA A 58 -2.81 -5.68 10.14
N THR A 59 -3.69 -5.40 9.20
CA THR A 59 -4.26 -4.06 9.00
C THR A 59 -5.73 -4.07 9.39
N PHE A 60 -6.09 -3.18 10.32
CA PHE A 60 -7.46 -2.97 10.77
C PHE A 60 -7.96 -1.62 10.27
N ALA A 61 -9.15 -1.62 9.66
CA ALA A 61 -9.78 -0.40 9.18
C ALA A 61 -11.29 -0.55 9.15
N ALA A 62 -12.00 0.56 9.35
CA ALA A 62 -13.43 0.62 9.13
C ALA A 62 -13.79 0.39 7.65
N ARG A 63 -15.04 0.02 7.39
CA ARG A 63 -15.56 -0.19 6.03
C ARG A 63 -15.38 1.08 5.19
N GLY A 64 -14.93 0.92 3.94
CA GLY A 64 -14.78 2.01 2.98
C GLY A 64 -13.50 2.85 3.10
N ARG A 65 -12.56 2.50 4.00
CA ARG A 65 -11.29 3.25 4.18
C ARG A 65 -10.15 2.83 3.25
N GLY A 66 -10.42 1.98 2.25
CA GLY A 66 -9.45 1.61 1.22
C GLY A 66 -8.43 0.53 1.60
N LYS A 67 -8.76 -0.34 2.57
CA LYS A 67 -7.92 -1.50 2.96
C LYS A 67 -7.50 -2.36 1.77
N SER A 68 -8.44 -2.71 0.89
CA SER A 68 -8.14 -3.54 -0.29
C SER A 68 -7.21 -2.84 -1.29
N ALA A 69 -7.29 -1.51 -1.40
CA ALA A 69 -6.38 -0.75 -2.27
C ALA A 69 -4.94 -0.78 -1.73
N ALA A 70 -4.76 -0.53 -0.43
CA ALA A 70 -3.43 -0.59 0.21
C ALA A 70 -2.81 -2.00 0.13
N LEU A 71 -3.60 -3.06 0.37
CA LEU A 71 -3.14 -4.44 0.20
C LEU A 71 -2.77 -4.75 -1.27
N GLY A 72 -3.54 -4.24 -2.23
CA GLY A 72 -3.26 -4.45 -3.66
C GLY A 72 -1.93 -3.81 -4.08
N LEU A 73 -1.68 -2.57 -3.68
CA LEU A 73 -0.39 -1.90 -3.92
C LEU A 73 0.77 -2.64 -3.24
N SER A 74 0.56 -3.14 -2.03
CA SER A 74 1.58 -3.92 -1.31
C SER A 74 1.92 -5.23 -2.01
N ILE A 75 0.92 -5.93 -2.57
CA ILE A 75 1.11 -7.13 -3.38
C ILE A 75 1.86 -6.80 -4.68
N ALA A 76 1.54 -5.68 -5.35
CA ALA A 76 2.30 -5.24 -6.53
C ALA A 76 3.78 -5.02 -6.18
N GLY A 77 4.08 -4.44 -5.02
CA GLY A 77 5.44 -4.33 -4.51
C GLY A 77 6.11 -5.68 -4.23
N ALA A 78 5.40 -6.64 -3.63
CA ALA A 78 5.92 -8.00 -3.43
C ALA A 78 6.28 -8.68 -4.76
N ILE A 79 5.46 -8.50 -5.80
CA ILE A 79 5.75 -9.00 -7.15
C ILE A 79 7.02 -8.33 -7.69
N ALA A 80 7.14 -7.00 -7.55
CA ALA A 80 8.32 -6.27 -8.01
C ALA A 80 9.62 -6.69 -7.30
N VAL A 81 9.54 -7.12 -6.04
CA VAL A 81 10.67 -7.64 -5.24
C VAL A 81 11.01 -9.11 -5.61
N GLY A 82 10.16 -9.79 -6.37
CA GLY A 82 10.43 -11.13 -6.90
C GLY A 82 9.77 -12.28 -6.13
N TYR A 83 8.73 -12.02 -5.34
CA TYR A 83 7.92 -13.10 -4.76
C TYR A 83 7.20 -13.86 -5.88
N SER A 84 7.40 -15.18 -5.95
CA SER A 84 6.89 -16.00 -7.06
C SER A 84 5.42 -16.40 -6.89
N ASN A 85 5.03 -16.80 -5.68
CA ASN A 85 3.70 -17.33 -5.41
C ASN A 85 3.03 -16.50 -4.30
N ILE A 86 1.99 -15.76 -4.67
CA ILE A 86 1.18 -14.96 -3.75
C ILE A 86 -0.25 -15.51 -3.79
N PHE A 87 -0.73 -15.98 -2.64
CA PHE A 87 -2.08 -16.54 -2.52
C PHE A 87 -2.99 -15.52 -1.83
N VAL A 88 -4.17 -15.33 -2.40
CA VAL A 88 -5.19 -14.43 -1.87
C VAL A 88 -6.44 -15.23 -1.54
N THR A 89 -6.98 -15.02 -0.34
CA THR A 89 -8.22 -15.63 0.13
C THR A 89 -9.21 -14.56 0.57
N ALA A 90 -10.48 -14.74 0.22
CA ALA A 90 -11.57 -13.86 0.65
C ALA A 90 -12.85 -14.69 0.91
N PRO A 91 -13.76 -14.22 1.79
CA PRO A 91 -15.00 -14.93 2.07
C PRO A 91 -16.00 -14.88 0.90
N SER A 92 -15.92 -13.85 0.05
CA SER A 92 -16.76 -13.71 -1.14
C SER A 92 -15.94 -13.16 -2.33
N PRO A 93 -16.23 -13.58 -3.58
CA PRO A 93 -15.53 -13.10 -4.77
C PRO A 93 -15.55 -11.58 -4.94
N GLU A 94 -16.65 -10.92 -4.59
CA GLU A 94 -16.77 -9.46 -4.74
C GLU A 94 -15.69 -8.68 -3.96
N ASN A 95 -15.18 -9.22 -2.86
CA ASN A 95 -14.15 -8.57 -2.04
C ASN A 95 -12.78 -8.49 -2.74
N LEU A 96 -12.57 -9.29 -3.79
CA LEU A 96 -11.31 -9.35 -4.53
C LEU A 96 -11.22 -8.31 -5.65
N ARG A 97 -12.34 -7.75 -6.09
CA ARG A 97 -12.39 -6.87 -7.27
C ARG A 97 -11.46 -5.66 -7.12
N THR A 98 -11.60 -4.90 -6.04
CA THR A 98 -10.76 -3.73 -5.77
C THR A 98 -9.31 -4.11 -5.47
N LEU A 99 -9.08 -5.26 -4.83
CA LEU A 99 -7.72 -5.72 -4.56
C LEU A 99 -6.95 -5.92 -5.87
N PHE A 100 -7.51 -6.71 -6.80
CA PHE A 100 -6.87 -7.00 -8.09
C PHE A 100 -6.81 -5.77 -9.01
N GLU A 101 -7.79 -4.86 -8.93
CA GLU A 101 -7.69 -3.58 -9.64
C GLU A 101 -6.39 -2.84 -9.25
N PHE A 102 -6.05 -2.77 -7.97
CA PHE A 102 -4.84 -2.08 -7.50
C PHE A 102 -3.54 -2.89 -7.64
N ILE A 103 -3.62 -4.19 -7.91
CA ILE A 103 -2.46 -5.00 -8.29
C ILE A 103 -2.03 -4.68 -9.74
N CYS A 104 -2.99 -4.39 -10.63
CA CYS A 104 -2.76 -4.22 -12.07
C CYS A 104 -2.74 -2.76 -12.56
N LYS A 105 -2.69 -1.77 -11.66
CA LYS A 105 -2.89 -0.34 -11.95
C LYS A 105 -1.62 0.51 -11.84
#